data_AF-A0A924KKS0-F1
#
_entry.id   AF-A0A924KKS0-F1
#
_cell.length_a   1.000
_cell.length_b   1.000
_cell.length_c   1.000
_cell.angle_alpha   90.00
_cell.angle_beta   90.00
_cell.angle_gamma   90.00
#
_symmetry.space_group_name_H-M   'P 1'
#
loop_
_entity.id
_entity.type
_entity.pdbx_description
1 polymer ?
#
loop_
_entity_poly.entity_id
_entity_poly.type
_entity_poly.pdbx_seq_one_letter_code
_entity_poly.pdbx_strand_id
1 'polypeptide(L)'
;MNRVLAHTGAKYPILQAPMGWIARTQLASAVSRAGGLGIIETSSGETANCQAEITQMSALGLPFGVNLPIRFLKDDAMLRFVCDSGVKFVTTSAGSPAKFVKPLQDAGIIVYHAVPTVDAALKCVDAGIDGLVVEGAEGGGFKNPEEVSTLVLLQAIRARTDVPLIAAGGICDGRGMAAAFALGAEAVQMGTRFVSCTESPVHDNYKNAIVQAKETGTLVLNKKSSPCIRSLKSARTQSIYEEGVMPADA
;
A
#
# COMPACT_ATOMS: atom_id res chain seq x y z
N MET A 1 -16.71 -15.46 -6.89
CA MET A 1 -15.37 -14.87 -6.72
C MET A 1 -15.55 -13.38 -6.50
N ASN A 2 -14.93 -12.77 -5.49
CA ASN A 2 -15.09 -11.32 -5.26
C ASN A 2 -14.35 -10.49 -6.33
N ARG A 3 -14.67 -9.20 -6.48
CA ARG A 3 -14.19 -8.36 -7.59
C ARG A 3 -12.68 -8.16 -7.54
N VAL A 4 -12.10 -7.99 -6.34
CA VAL A 4 -10.64 -7.85 -6.17
C VAL A 4 -9.91 -9.10 -6.67
N LEU A 5 -10.40 -10.30 -6.36
CA LEU A 5 -9.79 -11.53 -6.86
C LEU A 5 -9.88 -11.65 -8.39
N ALA A 6 -11.03 -11.27 -8.98
CA ALA A 6 -11.19 -11.26 -10.43
C ALA A 6 -10.23 -10.28 -11.12
N HIS A 7 -9.99 -9.12 -10.51
CA HIS A 7 -9.11 -8.08 -11.04
C HIS A 7 -7.62 -8.42 -10.90
N THR A 8 -7.25 -9.13 -9.83
CA THR A 8 -5.84 -9.37 -9.47
C THR A 8 -5.34 -10.74 -9.93
N GLY A 9 -6.24 -11.71 -10.13
CA GLY A 9 -5.88 -13.11 -10.41
C GLY A 9 -5.31 -13.86 -9.19
N ALA A 10 -5.26 -13.24 -8.01
CA ALA A 10 -4.82 -13.90 -6.79
C ALA A 10 -5.79 -15.01 -6.36
N LYS A 11 -5.31 -15.95 -5.53
CA LYS A 11 -6.14 -17.02 -4.95
C LYS A 11 -6.83 -16.55 -3.67
N TYR A 12 -6.12 -15.79 -2.84
CA TYR A 12 -6.60 -15.28 -1.56
C TYR A 12 -6.69 -13.75 -1.61
N PRO A 13 -7.74 -13.14 -1.01
CA PRO A 13 -7.94 -11.70 -1.05
C PRO A 13 -7.07 -11.01 0.01
N ILE A 14 -5.77 -11.29 -0.06
CA ILE A 14 -4.72 -10.85 0.85
C ILE A 14 -3.59 -10.29 0.01
N LEU A 15 -3.33 -9.00 0.18
CA LEU A 15 -2.31 -8.26 -0.53
C LEU A 15 -1.18 -7.85 0.43
N GLN A 16 0.04 -7.92 -0.06
CA GLN A 16 1.19 -7.36 0.64
C GLN A 16 1.36 -5.89 0.25
N ALA A 17 1.43 -5.00 1.24
CA ALA A 17 1.50 -3.56 1.02
C ALA A 17 2.83 -3.15 0.36
N PRO A 18 2.85 -2.24 -0.63
CA PRO A 18 4.07 -1.78 -1.28
C PRO A 18 4.91 -0.93 -0.31
N MET A 19 5.91 -1.55 0.30
CA MET A 19 6.76 -0.94 1.34
C MET A 19 8.10 -0.59 0.72
N GLY A 20 8.43 0.70 0.68
CA GLY A 20 9.68 1.20 0.09
C GLY A 20 10.92 0.46 0.59
N TRP A 21 11.83 0.11 -0.32
CA TRP A 21 13.04 -0.68 -0.11
C TRP A 21 12.82 -2.15 0.29
N ILE A 22 11.60 -2.54 0.69
CA ILE A 22 11.30 -3.86 1.26
C ILE A 22 10.57 -4.73 0.23
N ALA A 23 9.56 -4.17 -0.42
CA ALA A 23 8.63 -4.88 -1.29
C ALA A 23 9.18 -5.06 -2.71
N ARG A 24 10.25 -5.85 -2.81
CA ARG A 24 10.92 -6.27 -4.05
C ARG A 24 10.55 -7.71 -4.42
N THR A 25 11.12 -8.25 -5.50
CA THR A 25 10.81 -9.57 -6.07
C THR A 25 10.89 -10.67 -5.02
N GLN A 26 11.86 -10.63 -4.10
CA GLN A 26 11.98 -11.62 -3.03
C GLN A 26 10.69 -11.75 -2.21
N LEU A 27 10.20 -10.64 -1.64
CA LEU A 27 8.98 -10.66 -0.83
C LEU A 27 7.73 -10.84 -1.68
N ALA A 28 7.60 -10.09 -2.79
CA ALA A 28 6.40 -10.13 -3.62
C ALA A 28 6.18 -11.52 -4.25
N SER A 29 7.24 -12.20 -4.68
CA SER A 29 7.15 -13.55 -5.23
C SER A 29 6.77 -14.58 -4.17
N ALA A 30 7.27 -14.46 -2.93
CA ALA A 30 6.88 -15.34 -1.84
C ALA A 30 5.37 -15.25 -1.54
N VAL A 31 4.84 -14.02 -1.46
CA VAL A 31 3.41 -13.77 -1.24
C VAL A 31 2.57 -14.32 -2.39
N SER A 32 3.00 -14.09 -3.63
CA SER A 32 2.27 -14.55 -4.82
C SER A 32 2.26 -16.07 -4.95
N ARG A 33 3.39 -16.75 -4.65
CA ARG A 33 3.45 -18.22 -4.58
C ARG A 33 2.56 -18.80 -3.48
N ALA A 34 2.43 -18.10 -2.35
CA ALA A 34 1.52 -18.48 -1.28
C ALA A 34 0.03 -18.27 -1.63
N GLY A 35 -0.26 -17.61 -2.75
CA GLY A 35 -1.62 -17.38 -3.26
C GLY A 35 -2.21 -16.01 -2.94
N GLY A 36 -1.50 -15.15 -2.20
CA GLY A 36 -1.86 -13.74 -2.08
C GLY A 36 -1.43 -12.94 -3.31
N LEU A 37 -1.49 -11.61 -3.23
CA LEU A 37 -0.91 -10.72 -4.25
C LEU A 37 0.33 -10.02 -3.68
N GLY A 38 1.50 -10.31 -4.24
CA GLY A 38 2.70 -9.50 -4.02
C GLY A 38 2.61 -8.19 -4.81
N ILE A 39 3.06 -7.08 -4.21
CA ILE A 39 3.09 -5.77 -4.87
C ILE A 39 4.51 -5.22 -4.84
N ILE A 40 5.09 -5.00 -6.01
CA ILE A 40 6.41 -4.37 -6.15
C ILE A 40 6.29 -2.87 -5.86
N GLU A 41 7.15 -2.34 -5.00
CA GLU A 41 7.26 -0.92 -4.73
C GLU A 41 8.15 -0.19 -5.76
N THR A 42 7.84 1.09 -6.01
CA THR A 42 8.68 1.98 -6.85
C THR A 42 9.02 3.31 -6.17
N SER A 43 8.85 3.35 -4.86
CA SER A 43 9.03 4.54 -4.01
C SER A 43 10.48 4.85 -3.65
N SER A 44 11.41 3.90 -3.81
CA SER A 44 12.82 4.10 -3.44
C SER A 44 13.56 5.14 -4.28
N GLY A 45 13.01 5.55 -5.43
CA GLY A 45 13.64 6.48 -6.38
C GLY A 45 14.67 5.82 -7.31
N GLU A 46 14.92 4.51 -7.18
CA GLU A 46 15.85 3.77 -8.02
C GLU A 46 15.13 3.20 -9.25
N THR A 47 14.78 4.07 -10.22
CA THR A 47 13.97 3.68 -11.39
C THR A 47 14.49 2.41 -12.08
N ALA A 48 15.79 2.33 -12.36
CA ALA A 48 16.38 1.17 -13.05
C ALA A 48 16.24 -0.13 -12.21
N ASN A 49 16.50 -0.05 -10.90
CA ASN A 49 16.33 -1.21 -10.01
C ASN A 49 14.86 -1.65 -9.96
N CYS A 50 13.94 -0.70 -9.85
CA CYS A 50 12.50 -0.98 -9.87
C CYS A 50 12.06 -1.66 -11.17
N GLN A 51 12.56 -1.21 -12.33
CA GLN A 51 12.27 -1.84 -13.62
C GLN A 51 12.82 -3.27 -13.70
N ALA A 52 14.02 -3.51 -13.16
CA ALA A 52 14.61 -4.85 -13.10
C ALA A 52 13.77 -5.78 -12.22
N GLU A 53 13.29 -5.30 -11.07
CA GLU A 53 12.44 -6.04 -10.14
C GLU A 53 11.08 -6.40 -10.78
N ILE A 54 10.45 -5.45 -11.48
CA ILE A 54 9.22 -5.72 -12.23
C ILE A 54 9.46 -6.75 -13.34
N THR A 55 10.58 -6.64 -14.07
CA THR A 55 10.95 -7.61 -15.12
C THR A 55 11.13 -9.01 -14.55
N GLN A 56 11.84 -9.14 -13.43
CA GLN A 56 12.03 -10.41 -12.75
C GLN A 56 10.71 -11.00 -12.27
N MET A 57 9.84 -10.18 -11.67
CA MET A 57 8.52 -10.62 -11.19
C MET A 57 7.62 -11.07 -12.35
N SER A 58 7.58 -10.34 -13.47
CA SER A 58 6.84 -10.71 -14.69
C SER A 58 7.28 -12.06 -15.24
N ALA A 59 8.59 -12.36 -15.23
CA ALA A 59 9.13 -13.62 -15.75
C ALA A 59 8.68 -14.85 -14.94
N LEU A 60 8.19 -14.68 -13.71
CA LEU A 60 7.69 -15.79 -12.88
C LEU A 60 6.31 -16.29 -13.29
N GLY A 61 5.55 -15.52 -14.09
CA GLY A 61 4.19 -15.88 -14.50
C GLY A 61 3.19 -15.96 -13.34
N LEU A 62 3.49 -15.31 -12.21
CA LEU A 62 2.63 -15.25 -11.03
C LEU A 62 1.77 -13.97 -11.06
N PRO A 63 0.54 -13.99 -10.52
CA PRO A 63 -0.23 -12.76 -10.30
C PRO A 63 0.53 -11.82 -9.36
N PHE A 64 0.70 -10.56 -9.75
CA PHE A 64 1.35 -9.54 -8.94
C PHE A 64 0.87 -8.13 -9.32
N GLY A 65 1.17 -7.17 -8.46
CA GLY A 65 0.92 -5.76 -8.74
C GLY A 65 2.18 -4.89 -8.66
N VAL A 66 2.05 -3.65 -9.11
CA VAL A 66 3.07 -2.61 -8.95
C VAL A 66 2.45 -1.39 -8.26
N ASN A 67 3.19 -0.76 -7.36
CA ASN A 67 2.79 0.52 -6.78
C ASN A 67 3.49 1.69 -7.47
N LEU A 68 2.73 2.71 -7.85
CA LEU A 68 3.20 3.99 -8.39
C LEU A 68 2.90 5.13 -7.40
N PRO A 69 3.88 5.53 -6.58
CA PRO A 69 3.73 6.59 -5.58
C PRO A 69 3.98 7.94 -6.26
N ILE A 70 2.90 8.61 -6.67
CA ILE A 70 2.90 9.67 -7.70
C ILE A 70 3.87 10.82 -7.39
N ARG A 71 3.92 11.30 -6.14
CA ARG A 71 4.84 12.37 -5.71
C ARG A 71 6.31 11.98 -5.73
N PHE A 72 6.63 10.69 -5.74
CA PHE A 72 7.99 10.17 -5.70
C PHE A 72 8.49 9.69 -7.07
N LEU A 73 7.63 9.74 -8.10
CA LEU A 73 8.04 9.52 -9.46
C LEU A 73 8.81 10.73 -9.97
N LYS A 74 10.03 10.50 -10.45
CA LYS A 74 10.89 11.54 -11.02
C LYS A 74 10.33 12.11 -12.34
N ASP A 75 9.77 11.22 -13.15
CA ASP A 75 9.23 11.47 -14.49
C ASP A 75 8.26 10.34 -14.89
N ASP A 76 7.78 10.38 -16.13
CA ASP A 76 6.83 9.40 -16.67
C ASP A 76 7.48 8.06 -17.09
N ALA A 77 8.80 7.89 -16.96
CA ALA A 77 9.47 6.68 -17.45
C ALA A 77 8.97 5.42 -16.75
N MET A 78 8.68 5.50 -15.45
CA MET A 78 8.11 4.37 -14.71
C MET A 78 6.69 4.03 -15.17
N LEU A 79 5.85 5.06 -15.41
CA LEU A 79 4.50 4.86 -15.93
C LEU A 79 4.53 4.15 -17.28
N ARG A 80 5.34 4.66 -18.23
CA ARG A 80 5.49 4.05 -19.57
C ARG A 80 5.99 2.61 -19.47
N PHE A 81 7.03 2.39 -18.67
CA PHE A 81 7.55 1.05 -18.44
C PHE A 81 6.48 0.10 -17.90
N VAL A 82 5.68 0.53 -16.91
CA VAL A 82 4.61 -0.30 -16.35
C VAL A 82 3.54 -0.62 -17.41
N CYS A 83 3.13 0.34 -18.23
CA CYS A 83 2.21 0.11 -19.35
C CYS A 83 2.76 -0.96 -20.33
N ASP A 84 4.06 -0.96 -20.59
CA ASP A 84 4.70 -1.87 -21.55
C ASP A 84 5.11 -3.22 -20.93
N SER A 85 5.19 -3.32 -19.61
CA SER A 85 5.75 -4.48 -18.88
C SER A 85 4.83 -5.71 -18.77
N GLY A 86 3.58 -5.58 -19.22
CA GLY A 86 2.57 -6.64 -19.11
C GLY A 86 1.95 -6.80 -17.71
N VAL A 87 2.28 -5.92 -16.76
CA VAL A 87 1.60 -5.82 -15.45
C VAL A 87 0.10 -5.68 -15.64
N LYS A 88 -0.71 -6.30 -14.76
CA LYS A 88 -2.18 -6.30 -14.85
C LYS A 88 -2.89 -5.54 -13.74
N PHE A 89 -2.18 -5.25 -12.65
CA PHE A 89 -2.73 -4.56 -11.50
C PHE A 89 -1.77 -3.51 -10.97
N VAL A 90 -2.24 -2.28 -10.81
CA VAL A 90 -1.47 -1.18 -10.25
C VAL A 90 -2.20 -0.56 -9.08
N THR A 91 -1.45 -0.30 -8.01
CA THR A 91 -1.89 0.64 -6.97
C THR A 91 -1.18 1.97 -7.18
N THR A 92 -1.91 3.07 -7.09
CA THR A 92 -1.32 4.42 -7.05
C THR A 92 -1.48 4.99 -5.64
N SER A 93 -0.57 5.88 -5.24
CA SER A 93 -0.60 6.52 -3.92
C SER A 93 0.06 7.91 -3.97
N ALA A 94 0.03 8.63 -2.84
CA ALA A 94 0.77 9.88 -2.64
C ALA A 94 0.61 10.90 -3.79
N GLY A 95 -0.62 11.32 -4.10
CA GLY A 95 -0.90 12.28 -5.18
C GLY A 95 -2.27 12.05 -5.81
N SER A 96 -2.62 12.83 -6.82
CA SER A 96 -3.85 12.62 -7.59
C SER A 96 -3.61 11.59 -8.70
N PRO A 97 -4.43 10.53 -8.82
CA PRO A 97 -4.25 9.51 -9.85
C PRO A 97 -4.77 9.95 -11.24
N ALA A 98 -5.42 11.11 -11.36
CA ALA A 98 -6.16 11.50 -12.57
C ALA A 98 -5.34 11.43 -13.88
N LYS A 99 -4.03 11.70 -13.83
CA LYS A 99 -3.14 11.61 -15.00
C LYS A 99 -2.66 10.19 -15.32
N PHE A 100 -2.80 9.26 -14.37
CA PHE A 100 -2.28 7.89 -14.43
C PHE A 100 -3.36 6.88 -14.80
N VAL A 101 -4.62 7.10 -14.38
CA VAL A 101 -5.72 6.14 -14.56
C VAL A 101 -5.90 5.77 -16.04
N LYS A 102 -6.15 6.76 -16.91
CA LYS A 102 -6.45 6.49 -18.32
C LYS A 102 -5.29 5.80 -19.06
N PRO A 103 -4.03 6.26 -18.98
CA PRO A 103 -2.91 5.56 -19.62
C PRO A 103 -2.72 4.12 -19.16
N LEU A 104 -2.92 3.84 -17.86
CA LEU A 104 -2.82 2.48 -17.32
C LEU A 104 -3.97 1.60 -17.81
N GLN A 105 -5.21 2.10 -17.77
CA GLN A 105 -6.39 1.36 -18.24
C GLN A 105 -6.33 1.10 -19.75
N ASP A 106 -5.78 2.02 -20.55
CA ASP A 106 -5.56 1.83 -21.99
C ASP A 106 -4.54 0.72 -22.28
N ALA A 107 -3.62 0.46 -21.35
CA ALA A 107 -2.72 -0.69 -21.38
C ALA A 107 -3.35 -1.99 -20.82
N GLY A 108 -4.65 -1.96 -20.47
CA GLY A 108 -5.38 -3.09 -19.89
C GLY A 108 -5.02 -3.38 -18.44
N ILE A 109 -4.56 -2.37 -17.69
CA ILE A 109 -4.18 -2.46 -16.28
C ILE A 109 -5.33 -2.00 -15.39
N ILE A 110 -5.67 -2.81 -14.39
CA ILE A 110 -6.61 -2.41 -13.33
C ILE A 110 -5.93 -1.46 -12.36
N VAL A 111 -6.55 -0.33 -12.05
CA VAL A 111 -5.96 0.74 -11.22
C VAL A 111 -6.73 0.93 -9.93
N TYR A 112 -6.06 0.68 -8.80
CA TYR A 112 -6.56 1.03 -7.47
C TYR A 112 -5.80 2.23 -6.92
N HIS A 113 -6.44 3.05 -6.09
CA HIS A 113 -5.77 4.20 -5.44
C HIS A 113 -5.86 4.13 -3.91
N ALA A 114 -4.75 4.42 -3.23
CA ALA A 114 -4.71 4.50 -1.77
C ALA A 114 -5.30 5.82 -1.26
N VAL A 115 -6.32 5.75 -0.39
CA VAL A 115 -7.06 6.92 0.10
C VAL A 115 -7.15 6.92 1.63
N PRO A 116 -6.85 8.06 2.28
CA PRO A 116 -6.97 8.19 3.72
C PRO A 116 -8.23 8.96 4.17
N THR A 117 -9.07 9.44 3.24
CA THR A 117 -10.30 10.20 3.54
C THR A 117 -11.42 9.87 2.55
N VAL A 118 -12.66 10.17 2.94
CA VAL A 118 -13.83 10.05 2.06
C VAL A 118 -13.72 11.01 0.86
N ASP A 119 -13.29 12.26 1.09
CA ASP A 119 -13.14 13.24 0.00
C ASP A 119 -12.11 12.79 -1.04
N ALA A 120 -11.00 12.19 -0.61
CA ALA A 120 -10.00 11.62 -1.51
C ALA A 120 -10.60 10.42 -2.28
N ALA A 121 -11.35 9.55 -1.61
CA ALA A 121 -12.03 8.42 -2.24
C ALA A 121 -12.96 8.86 -3.36
N LEU A 122 -13.83 9.85 -3.11
CA LEU A 122 -14.78 10.34 -4.11
C LEU A 122 -14.07 10.98 -5.31
N LYS A 123 -13.03 11.79 -5.08
CA LYS A 123 -12.21 12.35 -6.17
C LYS A 123 -11.53 11.28 -7.02
N CYS A 124 -11.13 10.16 -6.41
CA CYS A 124 -10.54 9.05 -7.16
C CYS A 124 -11.59 8.31 -7.98
N VAL A 125 -12.80 8.09 -7.43
CA VAL A 125 -13.95 7.53 -8.15
C VAL A 125 -14.31 8.40 -9.36
N ASP A 126 -14.38 9.73 -9.19
CA ASP A 126 -14.62 10.67 -10.29
C ASP A 126 -13.52 10.63 -11.36
N ALA A 127 -12.28 10.30 -10.96
CA ALA A 127 -11.15 10.09 -11.86
C ALA A 127 -11.17 8.73 -12.58
N GLY A 128 -12.13 7.85 -12.31
CA GLY A 128 -12.35 6.60 -13.02
C GLY A 128 -11.50 5.41 -12.56
N ILE A 129 -11.04 5.40 -11.31
CA ILE A 129 -10.36 4.23 -10.71
C ILE A 129 -11.23 2.96 -10.76
N ASP A 130 -10.60 1.80 -10.74
CA ASP A 130 -11.27 0.50 -10.70
C ASP A 130 -11.53 0.00 -9.27
N GLY A 131 -10.88 0.60 -8.27
CA GLY A 131 -11.04 0.27 -6.87
C GLY A 131 -10.18 1.13 -5.93
N LEU A 132 -10.38 0.96 -4.63
CA LEU A 132 -9.72 1.76 -3.61
C LEU A 132 -8.94 0.88 -2.64
N VAL A 133 -7.76 1.36 -2.23
CA VAL A 133 -7.08 0.89 -1.02
C VAL A 133 -7.43 1.88 0.08
N VAL A 134 -8.35 1.49 0.96
CA VAL A 134 -8.82 2.34 2.06
C VAL A 134 -7.87 2.17 3.23
N GLU A 135 -7.07 3.20 3.49
CA GLU A 135 -5.98 3.13 4.46
C GLU A 135 -6.27 3.94 5.72
N GLY A 136 -6.56 3.25 6.82
CA GLY A 136 -6.79 3.88 8.12
C GLY A 136 -5.52 4.33 8.83
N ALA A 137 -5.71 5.16 9.85
CA ALA A 137 -4.66 5.75 10.66
C ALA A 137 -3.77 4.71 11.36
N GLU A 138 -4.24 3.48 11.57
CA GLU A 138 -3.51 2.38 12.20
C GLU A 138 -2.36 1.83 11.34
N GLY A 139 -2.37 2.10 10.02
CA GLY A 139 -1.30 1.67 9.11
C GLY A 139 0.05 2.32 9.43
N GLY A 140 1.15 1.62 9.10
CA GLY A 140 2.50 2.19 9.15
C GLY A 140 2.82 3.04 7.92
N GLY A 141 3.90 3.82 7.97
CA GLY A 141 4.34 4.66 6.85
C GLY A 141 3.54 5.97 6.73
N PHE A 142 3.40 6.52 5.52
CA PHE A 142 2.76 7.82 5.29
C PHE A 142 1.28 7.81 5.67
N LYS A 143 0.87 8.71 6.57
CA LYS A 143 -0.51 8.84 7.05
C LYS A 143 -1.06 10.24 6.80
N ASN A 144 -2.38 10.34 6.83
CA ASN A 144 -3.05 11.63 6.98
C ASN A 144 -2.84 12.14 8.42
N PRO A 145 -2.41 13.40 8.63
CA PRO A 145 -2.32 13.99 9.96
C PRO A 145 -3.67 14.04 10.69
N GLU A 146 -4.78 14.17 9.95
CA GLU A 146 -6.14 14.03 10.48
C GLU A 146 -6.51 12.54 10.49
N GLU A 147 -6.40 11.93 11.68
CA GLU A 147 -6.51 10.48 11.85
C GLU A 147 -7.97 10.01 11.77
N VAL A 148 -8.22 9.02 10.92
CA VAL A 148 -9.47 8.28 10.86
C VAL A 148 -9.15 6.78 10.90
N SER A 149 -9.78 6.03 11.79
CA SER A 149 -9.56 4.59 11.91
C SER A 149 -10.05 3.84 10.67
N THR A 150 -9.43 2.68 10.38
CA THR A 150 -9.87 1.78 9.30
C THR A 150 -11.36 1.44 9.45
N LEU A 151 -11.83 1.22 10.69
CA LEU A 151 -13.22 0.89 10.99
C LEU A 151 -14.19 1.99 10.57
N VAL A 152 -13.87 3.25 10.86
CA VAL A 152 -14.73 4.40 10.52
C VAL A 152 -14.63 4.69 9.02
N LEU A 153 -13.41 4.69 8.47
CA LEU A 153 -13.16 5.09 7.09
C LEU A 153 -13.81 4.14 6.08
N LEU A 154 -13.76 2.82 6.32
CA LEU A 154 -14.41 1.83 5.45
C LEU A 154 -15.91 2.08 5.34
N GLN A 155 -16.61 2.24 6.46
CA GLN A 155 -18.06 2.47 6.48
C GLN A 155 -18.43 3.78 5.78
N ALA A 156 -17.68 4.85 6.07
CA ALA A 156 -17.95 6.16 5.51
C ALA A 156 -17.78 6.21 3.98
N ILE A 157 -16.75 5.54 3.44
CA ILE A 157 -16.55 5.41 1.99
C ILE A 157 -17.62 4.49 1.40
N ARG A 158 -17.87 3.35 2.04
CA ARG A 158 -18.81 2.34 1.54
C ARG A 158 -20.24 2.87 1.37
N ALA A 159 -20.65 3.81 2.22
CA ALA A 159 -21.93 4.49 2.14
C ALA A 159 -22.09 5.41 0.91
N ARG A 160 -21.00 5.69 0.17
CA ARG A 160 -20.98 6.72 -0.89
C ARG A 160 -20.60 6.19 -2.27
N THR A 161 -19.96 5.03 -2.37
CA THR A 161 -19.52 4.44 -3.64
C THR A 161 -19.54 2.92 -3.57
N ASP A 162 -19.66 2.24 -4.72
CA ASP A 162 -19.65 0.78 -4.86
C ASP A 162 -18.39 0.16 -5.45
N VAL A 163 -17.38 0.96 -5.77
CA VAL A 163 -16.11 0.42 -6.22
C VAL A 163 -15.53 -0.58 -5.20
N PRO A 164 -14.83 -1.64 -5.66
CA PRO A 164 -14.17 -2.59 -4.78
C PRO A 164 -13.22 -1.91 -3.79
N LEU A 165 -13.24 -2.38 -2.54
CA LEU A 165 -12.42 -1.84 -1.46
C LEU A 165 -11.42 -2.90 -0.97
N ILE A 166 -10.15 -2.49 -0.85
CA ILE A 166 -9.11 -3.20 -0.11
C ILE A 166 -8.91 -2.45 1.20
N ALA A 167 -9.12 -3.12 2.34
CA ALA A 167 -8.89 -2.52 3.65
C ALA A 167 -7.40 -2.58 4.03
N ALA A 168 -6.81 -1.46 4.45
CA ALA A 168 -5.42 -1.37 4.86
C ALA A 168 -5.29 -0.64 6.22
N GLY A 169 -4.41 -1.15 7.08
CA GLY A 169 -4.16 -0.61 8.42
C GLY A 169 -4.90 -1.36 9.53
N GLY A 170 -4.15 -1.80 10.55
CA GLY A 170 -4.70 -2.50 11.72
C GLY A 170 -5.03 -3.99 11.53
N ILE A 171 -4.79 -4.57 10.36
CA ILE A 171 -5.13 -5.96 10.04
C ILE A 171 -3.87 -6.84 10.05
N CYS A 172 -3.88 -7.91 10.85
CA CYS A 172 -2.75 -8.84 10.98
C CYS A 172 -3.13 -10.32 10.97
N ASP A 173 -4.42 -10.64 11.03
CA ASP A 173 -4.95 -12.01 11.11
C ASP A 173 -6.37 -12.12 10.52
N GLY A 174 -6.94 -13.32 10.59
CA GLY A 174 -8.28 -13.61 10.06
C GLY A 174 -9.42 -12.87 10.76
N ARG A 175 -9.26 -12.42 12.01
CA ARG A 175 -10.30 -11.67 12.73
C ARG A 175 -10.39 -10.25 12.18
N GLY A 176 -9.24 -9.59 12.02
CA GLY A 176 -9.18 -8.27 11.38
C GLY A 176 -9.70 -8.32 9.95
N MET A 177 -9.40 -9.40 9.22
CA MET A 177 -9.95 -9.62 7.88
C MET A 177 -11.47 -9.81 7.88
N ALA A 178 -12.01 -10.65 8.76
CA ALA A 178 -13.46 -10.85 8.87
C ALA A 178 -14.19 -9.53 9.21
N ALA A 179 -13.63 -8.73 10.12
CA ALA A 179 -14.15 -7.41 10.44
C ALA A 179 -14.15 -6.49 9.21
N ALA A 180 -13.04 -6.40 8.47
CA ALA A 180 -12.97 -5.58 7.26
C ALA A 180 -14.01 -6.00 6.20
N PHE A 181 -14.21 -7.31 6.03
CA PHE A 181 -15.21 -7.84 5.09
C PHE A 181 -16.63 -7.50 5.51
N ALA A 182 -16.95 -7.56 6.81
CA ALA A 182 -18.24 -7.13 7.33
C ALA A 182 -18.50 -5.64 7.08
N LEU A 183 -17.45 -4.82 6.96
CA LEU A 183 -17.54 -3.39 6.63
C LEU A 183 -17.56 -3.11 5.11
N GLY A 184 -17.63 -4.15 4.27
CA GLY A 184 -17.76 -4.03 2.82
C GLY A 184 -16.44 -4.04 2.05
N ALA A 185 -15.31 -4.38 2.69
CA ALA A 185 -14.08 -4.68 1.97
C ALA A 185 -14.16 -6.05 1.28
N GLU A 186 -13.48 -6.18 0.15
CA GLU A 186 -13.39 -7.43 -0.61
C GLU A 186 -12.01 -8.06 -0.52
N ALA A 187 -11.04 -7.34 0.06
CA ALA A 187 -9.71 -7.85 0.36
C ALA A 187 -9.05 -7.03 1.46
N VAL A 188 -7.92 -7.51 1.95
CA VAL A 188 -7.09 -6.81 2.93
C VAL A 188 -5.67 -6.63 2.42
N GLN A 189 -5.07 -5.50 2.76
CA GLN A 189 -3.67 -5.20 2.53
C GLN A 189 -2.94 -5.08 3.87
N MET A 190 -1.86 -5.85 4.03
CA MET A 190 -1.06 -5.85 5.25
C MET A 190 0.36 -5.36 4.95
N GLY A 191 0.90 -4.50 5.80
CA GLY A 191 2.32 -4.08 5.74
C GLY A 191 3.13 -4.77 6.84
N THR A 192 2.92 -4.35 8.08
CA THR A 192 3.61 -4.83 9.29
C THR A 192 3.71 -6.36 9.39
N ARG A 193 2.64 -7.08 9.01
CA ARG A 193 2.61 -8.55 9.01
C ARG A 193 3.58 -9.18 8.00
N PHE A 194 3.78 -8.55 6.84
CA PHE A 194 4.73 -9.02 5.83
C PHE A 194 6.15 -8.51 6.08
N VAL A 195 6.35 -7.36 6.74
CA VAL A 195 7.71 -6.96 7.17
C VAL A 195 8.32 -8.01 8.09
N SER A 196 7.50 -8.60 8.97
CA SER A 196 7.90 -9.57 9.98
C SER A 196 7.90 -11.03 9.52
N CYS A 197 7.68 -11.32 8.23
CA CYS A 197 7.73 -12.69 7.71
C CYS A 197 9.17 -13.14 7.41
N THR A 198 9.36 -14.46 7.26
CA THR A 198 10.68 -15.07 7.02
C THR A 198 11.30 -14.56 5.73
N GLU A 199 10.52 -14.47 4.65
CA GLU A 199 10.96 -14.09 3.32
C GLU A 199 11.24 -12.59 3.16
N SER A 200 10.80 -11.76 4.10
CA SER A 200 11.07 -10.33 4.09
C SER A 200 12.58 -10.07 4.16
N PRO A 201 13.14 -9.19 3.30
CA PRO A 201 14.58 -8.95 3.21
C PRO A 201 15.14 -8.07 4.34
N VAL A 202 14.28 -7.57 5.24
CA VAL A 202 14.72 -6.72 6.34
C VAL A 202 15.53 -7.51 7.38
N HIS A 203 16.42 -6.80 8.08
CA HIS A 203 17.21 -7.37 9.16
C HIS A 203 16.31 -7.90 10.29
N ASP A 204 16.73 -9.00 10.94
CA ASP A 204 15.95 -9.65 12.01
C ASP A 204 15.67 -8.72 13.20
N ASN A 205 16.57 -7.78 13.49
CA ASN A 205 16.32 -6.71 14.47
C ASN A 205 15.02 -5.95 14.20
N TYR A 206 14.70 -5.63 12.94
CA TYR A 206 13.45 -4.94 12.61
C TYR A 206 12.25 -5.87 12.75
N LYS A 207 12.38 -7.13 12.30
CA LYS A 207 11.32 -8.15 12.48
C LYS A 207 11.01 -8.34 13.97
N ASN A 208 12.04 -8.50 14.79
CA ASN A 208 11.93 -8.68 16.23
C ASN A 208 11.35 -7.45 16.93
N ALA A 209 11.74 -6.24 16.52
CA ALA A 209 11.16 -5.01 17.06
C ALA A 209 9.65 -4.91 16.80
N ILE A 210 9.17 -5.35 15.63
CA ILE A 210 7.74 -5.44 15.33
C ILE A 210 7.05 -6.48 16.22
N VAL A 211 7.62 -7.68 16.33
CA VAL A 211 7.03 -8.79 17.10
C VAL A 211 6.96 -8.48 18.60
N GLN A 212 7.96 -7.78 19.13
CA GLN A 212 8.07 -7.41 20.55
C GLN A 212 7.32 -6.13 20.90
N ALA A 213 6.87 -5.35 19.91
CA ALA A 213 6.15 -4.10 20.17
C ALA A 213 4.80 -4.35 20.83
N LYS A 214 4.46 -3.48 21.79
CA LYS A 214 3.10 -3.36 22.32
C LYS A 214 2.19 -2.70 21.29
N GLU A 215 0.87 -2.82 21.47
CA GLU A 215 -0.13 -2.10 20.67
C GLU A 215 0.08 -0.56 20.72
N THR A 216 0.61 -0.07 21.84
CA THR A 216 1.02 1.32 22.07
C THR A 216 2.46 1.64 21.62
N GLY A 217 3.10 0.73 20.88
CA GLY A 217 4.51 0.78 20.48
C GLY A 217 4.84 1.68 19.29
N THR A 218 3.90 2.50 18.81
CA THR A 218 4.10 3.40 17.67
C THR A 218 3.83 4.86 18.03
N LEU A 219 4.33 5.77 17.20
CA LEU A 219 4.06 7.21 17.25
C LEU A 219 3.60 7.69 15.88
N VAL A 220 2.72 8.69 15.87
CA VAL A 220 2.40 9.48 14.68
C VAL A 220 3.29 10.73 14.71
N LEU A 221 4.15 10.84 13.71
CA LEU A 221 5.21 11.83 13.63
C LEU A 221 4.83 12.91 12.61
N ASN A 222 5.44 14.08 12.78
CA ASN A 222 5.40 15.16 11.80
C ASN A 222 3.97 15.65 11.44
N LYS A 223 3.03 15.65 12.39
CA LYS A 223 1.63 16.06 12.12
C LYS A 223 1.47 17.51 11.65
N LYS A 224 2.47 18.37 11.92
CA LYS A 224 2.48 19.79 11.55
C LYS A 224 3.11 20.07 10.18
N SER A 225 3.65 19.05 9.52
CA SER A 225 4.29 19.17 8.20
C SER A 225 4.01 17.93 7.34
N SER A 226 4.60 17.88 6.15
CA SER A 226 4.52 16.73 5.25
C SER A 226 5.92 16.16 5.01
N PRO A 227 6.09 14.84 5.03
CA PRO A 227 5.05 13.82 5.22
C PRO A 227 4.77 13.48 6.70
N CYS A 228 3.52 13.24 7.06
CA CYS A 228 3.14 12.63 8.34
C CYS A 228 3.35 11.11 8.28
N ILE A 229 3.95 10.51 9.31
CA ILE A 229 4.39 9.11 9.30
C ILE A 229 4.01 8.41 10.61
N ARG A 230 3.49 7.17 10.54
CA ARG A 230 3.43 6.28 11.70
C ARG A 230 4.63 5.32 11.71
N SER A 231 5.38 5.30 12.82
CA SER A 231 6.57 4.46 12.98
C SER A 231 6.68 3.89 14.40
N LEU A 232 7.52 2.86 14.57
CA LEU A 232 7.82 2.26 15.88
C LEU A 232 8.48 3.29 16.81
N LYS A 233 8.23 3.15 18.11
CA LYS A 233 8.93 3.91 19.16
C LYS A 233 10.40 3.51 19.21
N SER A 234 11.26 4.52 19.23
CA SER A 234 12.72 4.44 19.30
C SER A 234 13.25 5.77 19.81
N ALA A 235 14.54 5.85 20.17
CA ALA A 235 15.16 7.13 20.53
C ALA A 235 14.97 8.19 19.43
N ARG A 236 15.13 7.80 18.15
CA ARG A 236 14.96 8.71 17.00
C ARG A 236 13.52 9.20 16.87
N THR A 237 12.54 8.30 16.91
CA THR A 237 11.13 8.67 16.72
C THR A 237 10.56 9.43 17.92
N GLN A 238 11.10 9.21 19.12
CA GLN A 238 10.77 10.00 20.31
C GLN A 238 11.21 11.47 20.16
N SER A 239 12.46 11.71 19.71
CA SER A 239 12.96 13.07 19.44
C SER A 239 12.06 13.82 18.45
N ILE A 240 11.74 13.18 17.31
CA ILE A 240 10.88 13.78 16.27
C ILE A 240 9.47 14.06 16.81
N TYR A 241 8.92 13.17 17.65
CA TYR A 241 7.61 13.36 18.24
C TYR A 241 7.56 14.57 19.19
N GLU A 242 8.60 14.74 20.01
CA GLU A 242 8.73 15.86 20.95
C GLU A 242 8.96 17.19 20.22
N GLU A 243 9.80 17.21 19.19
CA GLU A 243 10.02 18.38 18.33
C GLU A 243 8.76 18.74 17.53
N GLY A 244 7.93 17.74 17.20
CA GLY A 244 6.66 17.90 16.48
C GLY A 244 6.81 18.14 14.97
N VAL A 245 8.04 18.26 14.48
CA VAL A 245 8.41 18.36 13.05
C VAL A 245 9.58 17.43 12.76
N MET A 246 9.57 16.87 11.56
CA MET A 246 10.67 16.02 11.07
C MET A 246 11.72 16.90 10.39
N PRO A 247 13.02 16.72 10.70
CA PRO A 247 14.11 17.40 10.00
C PRO A 247 14.06 17.16 8.49
N ALA A 248 14.57 18.09 7.69
CA ALA A 248 14.54 18.00 6.22
C ALA A 248 15.39 16.84 5.65
N ASP A 249 16.32 16.32 6.46
CA ASP A 249 17.23 15.21 6.16
C ASP A 249 16.77 13.86 6.76
N ALA A 250 15.60 13.82 7.40
CA ALA A 250 15.12 12.65 8.14
C ALA A 250 14.26 11.67 7.33
#